data_AF-A0A8I0HG72-F1
#
_entry.id   AF-A0A8I0HG72-F1
#
_cell.length_a   1.000
_cell.length_b   1.000
_cell.length_c   1.000
_cell.angle_alpha   90.00
_cell.angle_beta   90.00
_cell.angle_gamma   90.00
#
_symmetry.space_group_name_H-M   'P 1'
#
loop_
_entity.id
_entity.type
_entity.pdbx_description
1 polymer ?
#
loop_
_entity_poly.entity_id
_entity_poly.type
_entity_poly.pdbx_seq_one_letter_code
_entity_poly.pdbx_strand_id
1 'polypeptide(L)' 'VSYVYLEPFMEIELYPDIIRKFRAAGIHQHMYTNGTLCTEENLRALGEAGLDELRFNLGATSCADNVIQSIATAKKYIP' A
#
# COMPACT_ATOMS: atom_id res chain seq x y z
N VAL A 1 12.64 -2.90 1.50
CA VAL A 1 12.44 -1.43 1.49
C VAL A 1 11.19 -1.10 2.29
N SER A 2 11.23 -0.04 3.09
CA SER A 2 10.11 0.42 3.91
C SER A 2 9.66 1.80 3.46
N TYR A 3 8.42 1.92 2.99
CA TYR A 3 7.82 3.20 2.60
C TYR A 3 6.96 3.73 3.76
N VAL A 4 7.54 4.65 4.55
CA VAL A 4 7.00 5.05 5.88
C VAL A 4 6.94 6.56 6.12
N TYR A 5 7.35 7.38 5.15
CA TYR A 5 7.36 8.83 5.33
C TYR A 5 5.95 9.41 5.10
N LEU A 6 5.42 10.08 6.13
CA LEU A 6 4.07 10.66 6.13
C LEU A 6 3.01 9.63 5.68
N GLU A 7 2.05 10.06 4.84
CA GLU A 7 1.07 9.18 4.22
C GLU A 7 1.48 8.94 2.75
N PRO A 8 2.03 7.77 2.39
CA PRO A 8 2.48 7.47 1.03
C PRO A 8 1.38 7.64 -0.02
N PHE A 9 0.11 7.47 0.36
CA PHE A 9 -1.00 7.57 -0.58
C PHE A 9 -1.24 8.99 -1.10
N MET A 10 -0.65 10.02 -0.48
CA MET A 10 -0.65 11.40 -1.00
C MET A 10 0.13 11.53 -2.32
N GLU A 11 1.10 10.65 -2.56
CA GLU A 11 1.97 10.67 -3.75
C GLU A 11 2.06 9.26 -4.38
N ILE A 12 0.97 8.49 -4.31
CA ILE A 12 1.00 7.05 -4.59
C ILE A 12 1.47 6.71 -6.01
N GLU A 13 1.23 7.61 -6.96
CA GLU A 13 1.57 7.46 -8.37
C GLU A 13 3.09 7.32 -8.62
N LEU A 14 3.93 7.78 -7.70
CA LEU A 14 5.39 7.70 -7.82
C LEU A 14 5.97 6.33 -7.44
N TYR A 15 5.23 5.53 -6.66
CA TYR A 15 5.74 4.31 -6.05
C TYR A 15 5.83 3.10 -6.98
N PRO A 16 4.91 2.86 -7.95
CA PRO A 16 4.95 1.66 -8.80
C PRO A 16 6.30 1.44 -9.50
N ASP A 17 6.95 2.49 -9.99
CA ASP A 17 8.24 2.36 -10.69
C ASP A 17 9.39 1.99 -9.75
N ILE A 18 9.39 2.55 -8.54
CA ILE A 18 10.39 2.23 -7.51
C ILE A 18 10.17 0.78 -7.02
N ILE A 19 8.91 0.40 -6.79
CA ILE A 19 8.54 -0.95 -6.37
C ILE A 19 8.99 -1.98 -7.41
N ARG A 20 8.75 -1.74 -8.70
CA ARG A 20 9.20 -2.63 -9.78
C ARG A 20 10.72 -2.81 -9.79
N LYS A 21 11.49 -1.73 -9.57
CA LYS A 21 12.96 -1.80 -9.51
C LYS A 21 13.44 -2.71 -8.39
N PHE A 22 12.89 -2.56 -7.19
CA PHE A 22 13.29 -3.40 -6.04
C PHE A 22 12.77 -4.83 -6.15
N ARG A 23 11.59 -5.04 -6.73
CA ARG A 23 11.07 -6.37 -7.06
C ARG A 23 12.01 -7.10 -8.03
N ALA A 24 12.46 -6.43 -9.09
CA ALA A 24 13.42 -7.00 -10.04
C ALA A 24 14.75 -7.38 -9.40
N ALA A 25 15.14 -6.69 -8.33
CA ALA A 25 16.31 -7.01 -7.52
C ALA A 25 16.07 -8.09 -6.44
N GLY A 26 14.85 -8.64 -6.33
CA GLY A 26 14.51 -9.65 -5.33
C GLY A 26 14.47 -9.11 -3.89
N ILE A 27 14.27 -7.80 -3.71
CA ILE A 27 14.27 -7.16 -2.40
C ILE A 27 12.83 -7.08 -1.89
N HIS A 28 12.57 -7.64 -0.70
CA HIS A 28 11.28 -7.55 -0.03
C HIS A 28 10.92 -6.10 0.34
N GLN A 29 9.65 -5.72 0.16
CA GLN A 29 9.16 -4.36 0.30
C GLN A 29 7.87 -4.29 1.11
N HIS A 30 7.76 -3.31 2.00
CA HIS A 30 6.51 -3.00 2.67
C HIS A 30 6.20 -1.50 2.68
N MET A 31 4.92 -1.17 2.64
CA MET A 31 4.40 0.21 2.71
C MET A 31 3.45 0.35 3.90
N TYR A 32 3.46 1.53 4.52
CA TYR A 32 2.56 1.88 5.60
C TYR A 32 1.52 2.91 5.12
N THR A 33 0.27 2.79 5.56
CA THR A 33 -0.81 3.74 5.24
C THR A 33 -1.80 3.86 6.39
N ASN A 34 -2.44 5.02 6.55
CA ASN A 34 -3.63 5.19 7.39
C ASN A 34 -4.91 4.65 6.73
N GLY A 35 -4.86 4.31 5.44
CA GLY A 35 -5.95 3.70 4.67
C GLY A 35 -7.04 4.65 4.20
N THR A 36 -6.99 5.95 4.52
CA THR A 36 -8.06 6.91 4.18
C THR A 36 -8.10 7.29 2.70
N LEU A 37 -6.99 7.11 1.99
CA LEU A 37 -6.83 7.45 0.57
C LEU A 37 -6.73 6.21 -0.33
N CYS A 38 -6.95 5.02 0.22
CA CYS A 38 -6.97 3.80 -0.57
C CYS A 38 -8.13 3.82 -1.56
N THR A 39 -7.84 3.46 -2.81
CA THR A 39 -8.83 3.17 -3.84
C THR A 39 -8.53 1.79 -4.42
N GLU A 40 -9.52 1.14 -5.03
CA GLU A 40 -9.26 -0.15 -5.66
C GLU A 40 -8.21 -0.04 -6.79
N GLU A 41 -8.17 1.09 -7.49
CA GLU A 41 -7.22 1.36 -8.56
C GLU A 41 -5.77 1.49 -8.06
N ASN A 42 -5.53 2.27 -7.01
CA ASN A 42 -4.16 2.43 -6.50
C ASN A 42 -3.66 1.15 -5.80
N LEU A 43 -4.53 0.41 -5.10
CA LEU A 43 -4.19 -0.88 -4.50
C LEU A 43 -3.83 -1.92 -5.56
N ARG A 44 -4.58 -1.95 -6.67
CA ARG A 44 -4.24 -2.79 -7.83
C ARG A 44 -2.88 -2.42 -8.41
N ALA A 45 -2.63 -1.13 -8.63
CA ALA A 45 -1.36 -0.66 -9.19
C ALA A 45 -0.15 -1.05 -8.33
N LEU A 46 -0.28 -1.01 -7.00
CA LEU A 46 0.77 -1.48 -6.07
C LEU A 46 0.98 -2.99 -6.16
N GLY A 47 -0.10 -3.78 -6.21
CA GLY A 47 -0.03 -5.23 -6.37
C GLY A 47 0.62 -5.64 -7.70
N GLU A 48 0.24 -4.99 -8.80
CA GLU A 48 0.83 -5.20 -10.12
C GLU A 48 2.31 -4.80 -10.17
N ALA A 49 2.70 -3.73 -9.46
CA ALA A 49 4.09 -3.35 -9.30
C ALA A 49 4.90 -4.39 -8.48
N GLY A 50 4.22 -5.17 -7.64
CA GLY A 50 4.79 -6.23 -6.80
C GLY A 50 5.27 -5.74 -5.44
N LEU A 51 4.43 -4.95 -4.77
CA LEU A 51 4.58 -4.71 -3.35
C LEU A 51 4.29 -6.00 -2.58
N ASP A 52 5.17 -6.39 -1.64
CA ASP A 52 5.01 -7.64 -0.90
C ASP A 52 4.06 -7.50 0.29
N GLU A 53 4.01 -6.32 0.92
CA GLU A 53 3.23 -6.11 2.13
C GLU A 53 2.69 -4.67 2.24
N LEU A 54 1.39 -4.53 2.54
CA LEU A 54 0.76 -3.26 2.88
C LEU A 54 0.24 -3.30 4.32
N ARG A 55 0.69 -2.35 5.14
CA ARG A 55 0.36 -2.26 6.57
C ARG A 55 -0.55 -1.08 6.82
N PHE A 56 -1.62 -1.31 7.58
CA PHE A 56 -2.61 -0.29 7.91
C PHE A 56 -2.46 0.17 9.37
N ASN A 57 -2.48 1.49 9.58
CA ASN A 57 -2.54 2.08 10.92
C ASN A 57 -4.00 2.25 11.37
N LEU A 58 -4.55 1.26 12.04
CA LEU A 58 -5.92 1.34 12.57
C LEU A 58 -6.07 2.42 13.66
N GLY A 59 -4.99 2.77 14.37
CA GLY A 59 -5.00 3.84 15.36
C GLY A 59 -5.17 5.24 14.75
N ALA A 60 -4.80 5.42 13.48
CA ALA A 60 -4.93 6.71 12.79
C ALA A 60 -6.38 7.10 12.46
N THR A 61 -7.29 6.12 12.43
CA THR A 61 -8.68 6.32 11.99
C THR A 61 -9.70 5.82 13.01
N SER A 62 -9.28 5.53 14.25
CA SER A 62 -10.12 4.88 15.27
C SER A 62 -10.78 3.59 14.76
N CYS A 63 -10.03 2.82 13.95
CA CYS A 63 -10.50 1.57 13.36
C CYS A 63 -11.80 1.72 12.53
N ALA A 64 -11.90 2.79 11.73
CA ALA A 64 -13.08 3.07 10.93
C ALA A 64 -13.40 1.94 9.91
N ASP A 65 -14.69 1.64 9.73
CA ASP A 65 -15.16 0.54 8.87
C ASP A 65 -14.70 0.66 7.40
N ASN A 66 -14.60 1.89 6.88
CA ASN A 66 -14.11 2.13 5.52
C ASN A 66 -12.62 1.73 5.37
N VAL A 67 -11.82 1.83 6.42
CA VAL A 67 -10.43 1.34 6.41
C VAL A 67 -10.40 -0.18 6.48
N ILE A 68 -11.30 -0.82 7.22
CA ILE A 68 -11.45 -2.29 7.22
C ILE A 68 -11.83 -2.79 5.82
N GLN A 69 -12.73 -2.10 5.13
CA GLN A 69 -13.07 -2.39 3.73
C GLN A 69 -11.88 -2.18 2.79
N SER A 70 -11.04 -1.19 3.05
CA SER A 70 -9.80 -0.96 2.30
C SER A 70 -8.81 -2.11 2.47
N ILE A 71 -8.68 -2.69 3.67
CA ILE A 71 -7.87 -3.89 3.92
C ILE A 71 -8.40 -5.08 3.10
N ALA A 72 -9.72 -5.30 3.13
CA ALA A 72 -10.35 -6.37 2.34
C ALA A 72 -10.11 -6.19 0.82
N THR A 73 -10.11 -4.94 0.35
CA THR A 73 -9.82 -4.61 -1.05
C THR A 73 -8.35 -4.82 -1.39
N ALA A 74 -7.44 -4.40 -0.51
CA ALA A 74 -6.00 -4.57 -0.70
C ALA A 74 -5.62 -6.05 -0.84
N LYS A 75 -6.26 -6.92 -0.05
CA LYS A 75 -6.02 -8.37 -0.07
C LYS A 75 -6.29 -9.03 -1.43
N LYS A 76 -7.09 -8.41 -2.30
CA LYS A 76 -7.32 -8.91 -3.66
C LYS A 76 -6.08 -8.78 -4.56
N TYR A 77 -5.18 -7.85 -4.25
CA TYR A 77 -4.08 -7.44 -5.13
C TYR A 77 -2.69 -7.61 -4.51
N ILE A 78 -2.59 -7.53 -3.19
CA ILE A 78 -1.33 -7.57 -2.43
C ILE A 78 -1.31 -8.87 -1.60
N PRO A 79 -0.24 -9.69 -1.69
CA PRO A 79 -0.13 -11.00 -1.06
C PRO A 79 -0.41 -11.06 0.45
#